data_AF-A0A1G1IJY2-F1
#
_entry.id   AF-A0A1G1IJY2-F1
#
_cell.length_a   1.000
_cell.length_b   1.000
_cell.length_c   1.000
_cell.angle_alpha   90.00
_cell.angle_beta   90.00
_cell.angle_gamma   90.00
#
_symmetry.space_group_name_H-M   'P 1'
#
loop_
_entity.id
_entity.type
_entity.pdbx_description
1 polymer ?
#
loop_
_entity_poly.entity_id
_entity_poly.type
_entity_poly.pdbx_seq_one_letter_code
_entity_poly.pdbx_strand_id
1 'polypeptide(L)'
;MIKTLTELLSYDFSRNWALWALVVILTALILRYILLRDSFRAVKTMSKETYRQVVHQYAGQSLTGWLYIALACISAEFFLVFPGPLPFWLHRKEGVLVAAVFFLLGIFFHVRAIHFATVSVARENAELDRTF
;
A
#
# COMPACT_ATOMS: atom_id res chain seq x y z
N MET A 1 26.54 -16.65 30.96
CA MET A 1 25.59 -17.15 29.94
C MET A 1 25.61 -16.16 28.78
N ILE A 2 26.32 -16.46 27.69
CA ILE A 2 26.46 -15.55 26.55
C ILE A 2 25.20 -15.72 25.69
N LYS A 3 24.29 -14.75 25.73
CA LYS A 3 23.22 -14.67 24.72
C LYS A 3 23.89 -14.50 23.37
N THR A 4 23.50 -15.31 22.39
CA THR A 4 24.03 -15.17 21.03
C THR A 4 23.57 -13.82 20.45
N LEU A 5 24.37 -13.22 19.55
CA LEU A 5 24.07 -11.91 18.95
C LEU A 5 22.65 -11.86 18.35
N THR A 6 22.20 -12.99 17.79
CA THR A 6 20.86 -13.24 17.27
C THR A 6 19.75 -13.19 18.31
N GLU A 7 20.00 -13.69 19.53
CA GLU A 7 19.03 -13.63 20.64
C GLU A 7 18.94 -12.23 21.26
N LEU A 8 20.04 -11.48 21.26
CA LEU A 8 20.04 -10.08 21.66
C LEU A 8 19.26 -9.23 20.65
N LEU A 9 19.48 -9.43 19.35
CA LEU A 9 18.76 -8.72 18.30
C LEU A 9 17.27 -9.08 18.26
N SER A 10 16.88 -10.34 18.50
CA SER A 10 15.46 -10.73 18.53
C SER A 10 14.73 -10.20 19.76
N TYR A 11 15.41 -10.09 20.90
CA TYR A 11 14.86 -9.56 22.15
C TYR A 11 14.58 -8.04 22.07
N ASP A 12 15.46 -7.26 21.44
CA ASP A 12 15.23 -5.83 21.23
C ASP A 12 14.21 -5.53 20.12
N PHE A 13 14.10 -6.41 19.12
CA PHE A 13 13.08 -6.29 18.06
C PHE A 13 11.66 -6.50 18.61
N SER A 14 11.46 -7.53 19.44
CA SER A 14 10.14 -7.82 20.02
C SER A 14 9.70 -6.74 21.01
N ARG A 15 10.62 -6.05 21.68
CA ARG A 15 10.32 -4.95 22.61
C ARG A 15 9.92 -3.65 21.91
N ASN A 16 10.39 -3.45 20.68
CA ASN A 16 10.15 -2.24 19.87
C ASN A 16 9.22 -2.50 18.67
N TRP A 17 8.38 -3.54 18.74
CA TRP A 17 7.50 -3.97 17.64
C TRP A 17 6.62 -2.83 17.11
N ALA A 18 6.08 -1.98 17.99
CA ALA A 18 5.24 -0.85 17.61
C ALA A 18 5.99 0.21 16.78
N LEU A 19 7.27 0.45 17.07
CA LEU A 19 8.10 1.35 16.28
C LEU A 19 8.35 0.78 14.88
N TRP A 20 8.60 -0.53 14.79
CA TRP A 20 8.77 -1.22 13.51
C TRP A 20 7.49 -1.23 12.67
N ALA A 21 6.33 -1.49 13.30
CA ALA A 21 5.03 -1.38 12.64
C ALA A 21 4.79 0.02 12.08
N LEU A 22 5.12 1.06 12.86
CA LEU A 22 5.03 2.45 12.40
C LEU A 22 5.96 2.72 11.20
N VAL A 23 7.21 2.25 11.24
CA VAL A 23 8.17 2.40 10.13
C VAL A 23 7.64 1.73 8.86
N VAL A 24 7.07 0.52 8.97
CA VAL A 24 6.49 -0.21 7.83
C VAL A 24 5.31 0.56 7.24
N ILE A 25 4.38 1.04 8.08
CA ILE A 25 3.23 1.82 7.64
C ILE A 25 3.67 3.12 6.96
N LEU A 26 4.59 3.88 7.57
CA LEU A 26 5.10 5.12 6.99
C LEU A 26 5.80 4.88 5.65
N THR A 27 6.61 3.83 5.56
CA THR A 27 7.28 3.46 4.31
C THR A 27 6.27 3.13 3.22
N ALA A 28 5.25 2.33 3.54
CA ALA A 28 4.18 1.97 2.61
C ALA A 28 3.40 3.22 2.12
N LEU A 29 3.09 4.14 3.02
CA LEU A 29 2.40 5.40 2.70
C LEU A 29 3.24 6.33 1.83
N ILE A 30 4.53 6.49 2.14
CA ILE A 30 5.48 7.31 1.37
C ILE A 30 5.64 6.76 -0.04
N LEU A 31 5.89 5.45 -0.17
CA LEU A 31 6.03 4.81 -1.48
C LEU A 31 4.75 4.92 -2.30
N ARG A 32 3.58 4.68 -1.70
CA ARG A 32 2.28 4.91 -2.35
C ARG A 32 2.14 6.35 -2.82
N TYR A 33 2.48 7.32 -1.98
CA TYR A 33 2.41 8.74 -2.33
C TYR A 33 3.29 9.05 -3.54
N ILE A 34 4.56 8.62 -3.52
CA ILE A 34 5.50 8.84 -4.62
C ILE A 34 4.96 8.27 -5.93
N LEU A 35 4.44 7.03 -5.89
CA LEU A 35 3.97 6.32 -7.09
C LEU A 35 2.67 6.88 -7.66
N LEU A 36 1.78 7.42 -6.82
CA LEU A 36 0.52 8.01 -7.28
C LEU A 36 0.62 9.52 -7.56
N ARG A 37 1.74 10.16 -7.18
CA ARG A 37 1.93 11.61 -7.24
C ARG A 37 1.67 12.16 -8.63
N ASP A 38 2.24 11.53 -9.65
CA ASP A 38 2.18 12.04 -11.02
C ASP A 38 0.78 11.86 -11.62
N SER A 39 0.10 10.76 -11.30
CA SER A 39 -1.31 10.56 -11.68
C SER A 39 -2.22 11.64 -11.07
N PHE A 40 -2.09 11.92 -9.77
CA PHE A 40 -2.89 12.98 -9.14
C PHE A 40 -2.54 14.39 -9.63
N ARG A 41 -1.27 14.63 -9.97
CA ARG A 41 -0.86 15.90 -10.60
C ARG A 41 -1.52 16.10 -11.96
N ALA A 42 -1.53 15.07 -12.79
CA ALA A 42 -2.17 15.12 -14.11
C ALA A 42 -3.69 15.36 -13.99
N VAL A 43 -4.36 14.74 -13.03
CA VAL A 43 -5.78 15.02 -12.77
C VAL A 43 -5.99 16.44 -12.24
N LYS A 44 -5.07 16.94 -11.38
CA LYS A 44 -5.16 18.29 -10.82
C LYS A 44 -5.00 19.40 -11.86
N THR A 45 -4.34 19.14 -12.98
CA THR A 45 -4.24 20.09 -14.10
C THR A 45 -5.53 20.21 -14.93
N MET A 46 -6.52 19.34 -14.68
CA MET A 46 -7.87 19.46 -15.25
C MET A 46 -8.70 20.48 -14.47
N SER A 47 -10.02 20.54 -14.72
CA SER A 47 -10.91 21.40 -13.95
C SER A 47 -10.98 20.98 -12.47
N LYS A 48 -11.25 21.95 -11.58
CA LYS A 48 -11.42 21.70 -10.13
C LYS A 48 -12.54 20.68 -9.85
N GLU A 49 -13.61 20.71 -10.65
CA GLU A 49 -14.75 19.82 -10.51
C GLU A 49 -14.39 18.39 -10.94
N THR A 50 -13.74 18.23 -12.10
CA THR A 50 -13.21 16.94 -12.58
C THR A 50 -12.27 16.33 -11.54
N TYR A 51 -11.36 17.12 -10.97
CA TYR A 51 -10.46 16.64 -9.91
C TYR A 51 -11.22 16.11 -8.70
N ARG A 52 -12.23 16.85 -8.22
CA ARG A 52 -13.05 16.43 -7.08
C ARG A 52 -13.80 15.11 -7.35
N GLN A 53 -14.38 14.97 -8.53
CA GLN A 53 -15.10 13.77 -8.94
C GLN A 53 -14.16 12.56 -9.05
N VAL A 54 -12.98 12.73 -9.66
CA VAL A 54 -11.99 11.66 -9.76
C VAL A 54 -11.50 11.23 -8.38
N VAL A 55 -11.23 12.17 -7.47
CA VAL A 55 -10.82 11.85 -6.09
C VAL A 55 -11.92 11.07 -5.35
N HIS A 56 -13.18 11.46 -5.52
CA HIS A 56 -14.30 10.77 -4.89
C HIS A 56 -14.47 9.34 -5.43
N GLN A 57 -14.46 9.15 -6.76
CA GLN A 57 -14.55 7.82 -7.36
C GLN A 57 -13.33 6.95 -7.02
N TYR A 58 -12.13 7.54 -7.03
CA TYR A 58 -10.90 6.87 -6.61
C TYR A 58 -11.02 6.35 -5.17
N ALA A 59 -11.56 7.15 -4.23
CA ALA A 59 -11.68 6.73 -2.84
C ALA A 59 -12.48 5.43 -2.71
N GLY A 60 -13.61 5.33 -3.40
CA GLY A 60 -14.43 4.11 -3.44
C GLY A 60 -13.73 2.91 -4.08
N GLN A 61 -12.97 3.13 -5.15
CA GLN A 61 -12.29 2.04 -5.88
C GLN A 61 -10.94 1.63 -5.26
N SER A 62 -10.37 2.46 -4.38
CA SER A 62 -9.06 2.23 -3.78
C SER A 62 -9.03 1.20 -2.64
N LEU A 63 -10.20 0.72 -2.19
CA LEU A 63 -10.33 -0.22 -1.06
C LEU A 63 -9.50 -1.49 -1.26
N THR A 64 -9.53 -2.07 -2.46
CA THR A 64 -8.73 -3.26 -2.78
C THR A 64 -7.23 -3.00 -2.64
N GLY A 65 -6.75 -1.83 -3.06
CA GLY A 65 -5.36 -1.42 -2.88
C GLY A 65 -4.97 -1.33 -1.41
N TRP A 66 -5.85 -0.76 -0.58
CA TRP A 66 -5.65 -0.70 0.87
C TRP A 66 -5.63 -2.07 1.54
N LEU A 67 -6.48 -3.00 1.13
CA LEU A 67 -6.46 -4.38 1.65
C LEU A 67 -5.13 -5.07 1.39
N TYR A 68 -4.58 -4.93 0.19
CA TYR A 68 -3.26 -5.49 -0.13
C TYR A 68 -2.12 -4.82 0.64
N ILE A 69 -2.16 -3.49 0.83
CA ILE A 69 -1.18 -2.80 1.69
C ILE A 69 -1.30 -3.28 3.14
N ALA A 70 -2.51 -3.48 3.66
CA ALA A 70 -2.70 -4.01 5.02
C ALA A 70 -2.11 -5.42 5.16
N LEU A 71 -2.36 -6.31 4.19
CA LEU A 71 -1.75 -7.64 4.14
C LEU A 71 -0.22 -7.59 4.06
N ALA A 72 0.33 -6.63 3.31
CA ALA A 72 1.77 -6.41 3.24
C ALA A 72 2.34 -6.01 4.61
N CYS A 73 1.69 -5.08 5.32
CA CYS A 73 2.10 -4.66 6.66
C CYS A 73 2.02 -5.80 7.67
N ILE A 74 0.90 -6.54 7.70
CA ILE A 74 0.71 -7.70 8.59
C ILE A 74 1.79 -8.74 8.33
N SER A 75 2.05 -9.06 7.05
CA SER A 75 3.09 -10.01 6.67
C SER A 75 4.46 -9.53 7.13
N ALA A 76 4.82 -8.28 6.81
CA ALA A 76 6.11 -7.71 7.20
C ALA A 76 6.31 -7.73 8.72
N GLU A 77 5.31 -7.30 9.49
CA GLU A 77 5.36 -7.29 10.96
C GLU A 77 5.49 -8.71 11.51
N PHE A 78 4.64 -9.64 11.05
CA PHE A 78 4.63 -11.01 11.50
C PHE A 78 5.98 -11.71 11.28
N PHE A 79 6.58 -11.56 10.09
CA PHE A 79 7.88 -12.16 9.77
C PHE A 79 9.09 -11.42 10.38
N LEU A 80 8.93 -10.16 10.83
CA LEU A 80 9.96 -9.43 11.56
C LEU A 80 9.96 -9.73 13.07
N VAL A 81 8.77 -9.92 13.67
CA VAL A 81 8.60 -10.13 15.11
C VAL A 81 8.78 -11.60 15.51
N PHE A 82 8.44 -12.54 14.64
CA PHE A 82 8.56 -13.98 14.91
C PHE A 82 9.71 -14.60 14.09
N PRO A 83 10.96 -14.59 14.59
CA PRO A 83 12.13 -15.07 13.86
C PRO A 83 12.28 -16.60 13.83
N GLY A 84 11.41 -17.35 14.52
CA GLY A 84 11.44 -18.81 14.51
C GLY A 84 10.87 -19.41 13.21
N PRO A 85 11.20 -20.66 12.87
CA PRO A 85 10.45 -21.36 11.83
C PRO A 85 8.99 -21.42 12.28
N LEU A 86 8.12 -20.76 11.52
CA LEU A 86 6.69 -20.93 11.65
C LEU A 86 6.35 -22.41 11.42
N PRO A 87 5.20 -22.92 11.86
CA PRO A 87 4.74 -24.26 11.49
C PRO A 87 4.56 -24.42 9.96
N PHE A 88 4.69 -23.33 9.20
CA PHE A 88 4.71 -23.30 7.75
C PHE A 88 6.14 -23.11 7.25
N TRP A 89 6.48 -23.81 6.18
CA TRP A 89 7.78 -23.93 5.49
C TRP A 89 8.41 -22.60 5.01
N LEU A 90 7.86 -21.44 5.40
CA LEU A 90 8.34 -20.13 5.01
C LEU A 90 9.44 -19.61 5.95
N HIS A 91 10.63 -19.42 5.39
CA HIS A 91 11.70 -18.68 6.02
C HIS A 91 11.43 -17.17 6.04
N ARG A 92 12.08 -16.44 6.96
CA ARG A 92 11.97 -14.98 7.11
C ARG A 92 12.14 -14.20 5.79
N LYS A 93 13.09 -14.63 4.94
CA LYS A 93 13.35 -13.99 3.63
C LYS A 93 12.16 -14.13 2.68
N GLU A 94 11.51 -15.28 2.70
CA GLU A 94 10.34 -15.57 1.86
C GLU A 94 9.12 -14.79 2.37
N GLY A 95 8.98 -14.63 3.68
CA GLY A 95 7.95 -13.79 4.28
C GLY A 95 8.08 -12.30 3.92
N VAL A 96 9.31 -11.77 3.90
CA VAL A 96 9.58 -10.41 3.40
C VAL A 96 9.24 -10.29 1.90
N LEU A 97 9.53 -11.32 1.11
CA LEU A 97 9.16 -11.35 -0.31
C LEU A 97 7.63 -11.36 -0.50
N VAL A 98 6.89 -12.13 0.30
CA VAL A 98 5.42 -12.14 0.30
C VAL A 98 4.87 -10.75 0.64
N ALA A 99 5.42 -10.08 1.66
CA ALA A 99 5.05 -8.71 1.99
C ALA A 99 5.32 -7.74 0.82
N ALA A 100 6.45 -7.87 0.14
CA ALA A 100 6.77 -7.06 -1.03
C ALA A 100 5.79 -7.30 -2.19
N VAL A 101 5.40 -8.55 -2.46
CA VAL A 101 4.40 -8.88 -3.49
C VAL A 101 3.05 -8.25 -3.17
N PHE A 102 2.57 -8.38 -1.93
CA PHE A 102 1.31 -7.73 -1.52
C PHE A 102 1.40 -6.21 -1.64
N PHE A 103 2.54 -5.62 -1.31
CA PHE A 103 2.73 -4.19 -1.46
C PHE A 103 2.63 -3.76 -2.94
N LEU A 104 3.33 -4.45 -3.84
CA LEU A 104 3.26 -4.17 -5.28
C LEU A 104 1.85 -4.34 -5.86
N LEU A 105 1.13 -5.38 -5.45
CA LEU A 105 -0.27 -5.58 -5.80
C LEU A 105 -1.15 -4.42 -5.30
N GLY A 106 -0.95 -3.98 -4.06
CA GLY A 106 -1.68 -2.85 -3.49
C GLY A 106 -1.47 -1.56 -4.29
N ILE A 107 -0.22 -1.27 -4.66
CA ILE A 107 0.09 -0.14 -5.55
C ILE A 107 -0.58 -0.30 -6.91
N PHE A 108 -0.48 -1.47 -7.54
CA PHE A 108 -1.12 -1.74 -8.82
C PHE A 108 -2.63 -1.47 -8.77
N PHE A 109 -3.31 -1.90 -7.70
CA PHE A 109 -4.73 -1.62 -7.51
C PHE A 109 -5.03 -0.14 -7.27
N HIS A 110 -4.16 0.61 -6.61
CA HIS A 110 -4.32 2.07 -6.50
C HIS A 110 -4.16 2.79 -7.85
N VAL A 111 -3.17 2.39 -8.66
CA VAL A 111 -2.95 2.93 -10.00
C VAL A 111 -4.14 2.59 -10.91
N ARG A 112 -4.62 1.35 -10.83
CA ARG A 112 -5.84 0.92 -11.53
C ARG A 112 -7.04 1.76 -11.09
N ALA A 113 -7.24 1.97 -9.79
CA ALA A 113 -8.36 2.76 -9.26
C ALA A 113 -8.35 4.20 -9.78
N ILE A 114 -7.19 4.88 -9.81
CA ILE A 114 -7.12 6.25 -10.34
C ILE A 114 -7.38 6.29 -11.86
N HIS A 115 -6.88 5.31 -12.61
CA HIS A 115 -7.14 5.21 -14.04
C HIS A 115 -8.63 5.02 -14.33
N PHE A 116 -9.28 4.06 -13.66
CA PHE A 116 -10.71 3.81 -13.80
C PHE A 116 -11.55 5.02 -13.39
N ALA A 117 -11.22 5.66 -12.26
CA ALA A 117 -11.90 6.88 -11.83
C ALA A 117 -11.77 8.02 -12.86
N THR A 118 -10.57 8.20 -13.43
CA THR A 118 -10.33 9.24 -14.45
C THR A 118 -11.12 8.97 -15.73
N VAL A 119 -11.09 7.74 -16.24
CA VAL A 119 -11.84 7.36 -17.46
C VAL A 119 -13.34 7.46 -17.24
N SER A 120 -13.83 7.01 -16.09
CA SER A 120 -15.25 7.06 -15.73
C SER A 120 -15.78 8.50 -15.70
N VAL A 121 -15.06 9.40 -15.03
CA VAL A 121 -15.41 10.83 -14.98
C VAL A 121 -15.31 11.50 -16.36
N ALA A 122 -14.29 11.16 -17.15
CA ALA A 122 -14.16 11.69 -18.51
C ALA A 122 -15.34 11.28 -19.40
N ARG A 123 -15.79 10.02 -19.27
CA ARG A 123 -16.96 9.50 -19.99
C ARG A 123 -18.25 10.19 -19.56
N GLU A 124 -18.48 10.36 -18.26
CA GLU A 124 -19.66 11.03 -17.72
C GLU A 124 -19.75 12.48 -18.22
N ASN A 125 -18.64 13.22 -18.21
CA ASN A 125 -18.60 14.58 -18.75
C ASN A 125 -18.86 14.63 -20.27
N ALA A 126 -18.30 13.68 -21.04
CA ALA A 126 -18.51 13.63 -22.48
C ALA A 126 -19.95 13.24 -22.88
N GLU A 127 -20.64 12.45 -22.05
CA GLU A 127 -22.06 12.12 -22.23
C GLU A 127 -22.94 13.33 -21.93
N LEU A 128 -22.64 14.10 -20.87
CA LEU A 128 -23.32 15.36 -20.56
C LEU A 128 -23.21 16.37 -21.69
N ASP A 129 -22.01 16.58 -22.24
CA ASP A 129 -21.76 17.52 -23.34
C ASP A 129 -22.53 17.17 -24.62
N ARG A 130 -22.93 15.90 -24.82
CA ARG A 130 -23.74 15.47 -25.98
C ARG A 130 -25.24 15.67 -25.80
N THR A 131 -25.69 15.84 -24.56
CA THR A 131 -27.11 16.05 -24.23
C THR A 131 -27.53 17.52 -24.20
N PHE A 132 -26.56 18.45 -24.31
CA PHE A 132 -26.78 19.90 -24.43
C PHE A 132 -26.45 20.38 -25.85
#